data_AF-A0A0A9HRD8-F1
#
_entry.id   AF-A0A0A9HRD8-F1
#
_cell.length_a   1.000
_cell.length_b   1.000
_cell.length_c   1.000
_cell.angle_alpha   90.00
_cell.angle_beta   90.00
_cell.angle_gamma   90.00
#
_symmetry.space_group_name_H-M   'P 1'
#
loop_
_entity.id
_entity.type
_entity.pdbx_description
1 polymer ?
#
loop_
_entity_poly.entity_id
_entity_poly.type
_entity_poly.pdbx_seq_one_letter_code
_entity_poly.pdbx_strand_id
1 'polypeptide(L)'
;MAMFNFHKDFLVPWHYLAEALLEGKIAFEMAHGMPAFEHMSKNPQVSALYNQAMSQLSVLVCDKLLERFTGFDGIGVLVDLGGGIGTVLGMITSRYKHIKGINFDLPFVINQAKPIPGWSICRNS
;
A
#
# COMPACT_ATOMS: atom_id res chain seq x y z
N MET A 1 -6.67 -1.61 -10.67
CA MET A 1 -5.36 -1.68 -11.37
C MET A 1 -5.29 -0.87 -12.68
N ALA A 2 -6.19 -1.07 -13.65
CA ALA A 2 -6.13 -0.36 -14.95
C ALA A 2 -6.15 1.18 -14.81
N MET A 3 -7.08 1.73 -14.04
CA MET A 3 -7.17 3.18 -13.80
C MET A 3 -5.88 3.77 -13.21
N PHE A 4 -5.18 3.02 -12.37
CA PHE A 4 -3.90 3.43 -11.79
C PHE A 4 -2.79 3.47 -12.84
N ASN A 5 -2.62 2.40 -13.62
CA ASN A 5 -1.57 2.30 -14.63
C ASN A 5 -1.71 3.33 -15.75
N PHE A 6 -2.95 3.71 -16.11
CA PHE A 6 -3.22 4.68 -17.18
C PHE A 6 -3.48 6.10 -16.67
N HIS A 7 -3.38 6.34 -15.36
CA HIS A 7 -3.47 7.71 -14.84
C HIS A 7 -2.22 8.49 -15.26
N LYS A 8 -2.41 9.76 -15.65
CA LYS A 8 -1.33 10.60 -16.20
C LYS A 8 -0.07 10.60 -15.32
N ASP A 9 -0.25 10.65 -13.99
CA ASP A 9 0.88 10.73 -13.05
C ASP A 9 1.75 9.47 -13.04
N PHE A 10 1.21 8.31 -13.44
CA PHE A 10 1.96 7.06 -13.55
C PHE A 10 2.36 6.74 -15.00
N LEU A 11 1.74 7.39 -15.99
CA LEU A 11 2.13 7.29 -17.40
C LEU A 11 3.32 8.19 -17.76
N VAL A 12 3.33 9.46 -17.33
CA VAL A 12 4.37 10.44 -17.70
C VAL A 12 5.79 9.98 -17.35
N PRO A 13 6.06 9.32 -16.20
CA PRO A 13 7.38 8.78 -15.88
C PRO A 13 7.97 7.85 -16.96
N TRP A 14 7.13 7.13 -17.72
CA TRP A 14 7.63 6.25 -18.80
C TRP A 14 8.33 7.01 -19.93
N HIS A 15 7.99 8.28 -20.16
CA HIS A 15 8.68 9.12 -21.15
C HIS A 15 10.12 9.45 -20.73
N TYR A 16 10.42 9.41 -19.43
CA TYR A 16 11.75 9.70 -18.88
C TYR A 16 12.57 8.42 -18.63
N LEU A 17 12.05 7.23 -18.92
CA LEU A 17 12.71 5.96 -18.58
C LEU A 17 14.09 5.83 -19.22
N ALA A 18 14.22 6.19 -20.50
CA ALA A 18 15.50 6.09 -21.20
C ALA A 18 16.57 7.03 -20.61
N GLU A 19 16.19 8.27 -20.30
CA GLU A 19 17.08 9.26 -19.69
C GLU A 19 17.45 8.88 -18.25
N ALA A 20 16.46 8.43 -17.47
CA ALA A 20 16.65 7.95 -16.11
C ALA A 20 17.67 6.80 -16.03
N LEU A 21 17.65 5.88 -17.00
CA LEU A 21 18.62 4.79 -17.12
C LEU A 21 20.04 5.30 -17.42
N LEU A 22 20.17 6.28 -18.31
CA LEU A 22 21.47 6.85 -18.67
C LEU A 22 22.09 7.66 -17.52
N GLU A 23 21.26 8.40 -16.78
CA GLU A 23 21.71 9.29 -15.72
C GLU A 23 21.72 8.63 -14.32
N GLY A 24 21.23 7.40 -14.19
CA GLY A 24 21.09 6.71 -12.91
C GLY A 24 20.08 7.39 -11.97
N LYS A 25 19.02 8.00 -12.53
CA LYS A 25 17.97 8.72 -11.81
C LYS A 25 16.66 7.93 -11.76
N ILE A 26 15.69 8.44 -11.00
CA ILE A 26 14.35 7.84 -10.91
C ILE A 26 13.42 8.59 -11.87
N ALA A 27 12.87 7.87 -12.86
CA ALA A 27 12.02 8.46 -13.90
C ALA A 27 10.78 9.20 -13.36
N PHE A 28 10.22 8.73 -12.23
CA PHE A 28 9.13 9.42 -11.55
C PHE A 28 9.57 10.79 -11.01
N GLU A 29 10.74 10.86 -10.40
CA GLU A 29 11.28 12.10 -9.84
C GLU A 29 11.66 13.07 -10.96
N MET A 30 12.16 12.59 -12.09
CA MET A 30 12.41 13.42 -13.27
C MET A 30 11.11 14.01 -13.84
N ALA A 31 10.03 13.24 -13.85
CA ALA A 31 8.72 13.69 -14.35
C ALA A 31 8.03 14.70 -13.43
N HIS A 32 8.12 14.53 -12.11
CA HIS A 32 7.30 15.26 -11.12
C HIS A 32 8.10 16.15 -10.19
N GLY A 33 9.43 16.13 -10.27
CA GLY A 33 10.35 16.92 -9.44
C GLY A 33 10.42 16.50 -7.98
N MET A 34 9.78 15.40 -7.58
CA MET A 34 9.77 14.90 -6.20
C MET A 34 9.55 13.38 -6.14
N PRO A 35 9.90 12.72 -5.02
CA PRO A 35 9.65 11.30 -4.82
C PRO A 35 8.16 10.94 -4.88
N ALA A 36 7.85 9.72 -5.31
CA ALA A 36 6.46 9.27 -5.55
C ALA A 36 5.55 9.39 -4.31
N PHE A 37 6.02 9.00 -3.12
CA PHE A 37 5.23 9.11 -1.90
C PHE A 37 5.02 10.56 -1.46
N GLU A 38 5.97 11.46 -1.75
CA GLU A 38 5.79 12.90 -1.52
C GLU A 38 4.78 13.49 -2.50
N HIS A 39 4.82 13.09 -3.76
CA HIS A 39 3.80 13.48 -4.76
C HIS A 39 2.40 13.01 -4.34
N MET A 40 2.28 11.75 -3.88
CA MET A 40 1.01 11.21 -3.42
C MET A 40 0.49 11.89 -2.16
N SER A 41 1.36 12.25 -1.20
CA SER A 41 0.93 12.94 0.02
C SER A 41 0.31 14.32 -0.27
N LYS A 42 0.76 14.99 -1.34
CA LYS A 42 0.23 16.27 -1.83
C LYS A 42 -1.00 16.13 -2.73
N ASN A 43 -1.31 14.93 -3.22
CA ASN A 43 -2.38 14.68 -4.19
C ASN A 43 -3.35 13.59 -3.69
N PRO A 44 -4.38 13.95 -2.90
CA PRO A 44 -5.30 12.99 -2.30
C PRO A 44 -6.00 12.07 -3.31
N GLN A 45 -6.34 12.58 -4.50
CA GLN A 45 -6.96 11.77 -5.56
C GLN A 45 -6.02 10.67 -6.06
N VAL A 46 -4.74 11.00 -6.25
CA VAL A 46 -3.70 10.07 -6.74
C VAL A 46 -3.39 9.04 -5.65
N SER A 47 -3.29 9.48 -4.40
CA SER A 47 -3.11 8.59 -3.26
C SER A 47 -4.28 7.63 -3.09
N ALA A 48 -5.53 8.10 -3.22
CA ALA A 48 -6.70 7.22 -3.14
C ALA A 48 -6.72 6.19 -4.28
N LEU A 49 -6.37 6.60 -5.50
CA LEU A 49 -6.26 5.70 -6.65
C LEU A 49 -5.18 4.63 -6.44
N TYR A 50 -4.00 5.03 -5.94
CA TYR A 50 -2.91 4.12 -5.59
C TYR A 50 -3.33 3.12 -4.50
N ASN A 51 -3.88 3.62 -3.39
CA ASN A 51 -4.32 2.80 -2.26
C ASN A 51 -5.39 1.79 -2.68
N GLN A 52 -6.35 2.20 -3.52
CA GLN A 52 -7.36 1.31 -4.07
C GLN A 52 -6.75 0.24 -4.98
N ALA A 53 -5.80 0.61 -5.84
CA ALA A 53 -5.14 -0.33 -6.73
C ALA A 53 -4.32 -1.38 -5.95
N MET A 54 -3.55 -0.96 -4.96
CA MET A 54 -2.77 -1.84 -4.09
C MET A 54 -3.66 -2.74 -3.25
N SER A 55 -4.76 -2.23 -2.71
CA SER A 55 -5.76 -3.01 -1.98
C SER A 55 -6.35 -4.12 -2.85
N GLN A 56 -6.79 -3.80 -4.07
CA GLN A 56 -7.35 -4.80 -5.01
C GLN A 56 -6.35 -5.90 -5.37
N LEU A 57 -5.10 -5.53 -5.64
CA LEU A 57 -4.05 -6.51 -5.93
C LEU A 57 -3.75 -7.39 -4.71
N SER A 58 -3.71 -6.77 -3.52
CA SER A 58 -3.44 -7.46 -2.26
C SER A 58 -4.50 -8.50 -1.92
N VAL A 59 -5.79 -8.25 -2.23
CA VAL A 59 -6.84 -9.25 -2.03
C VAL A 59 -6.53 -10.54 -2.77
N LEU A 60 -6.17 -10.44 -4.06
CA LEU A 60 -5.89 -11.62 -4.89
C LEU A 60 -4.69 -12.41 -4.36
N VAL A 61 -3.62 -11.72 -3.98
CA VAL A 61 -2.38 -12.36 -3.50
C VAL A 61 -2.59 -12.96 -2.11
N CYS A 62 -3.22 -12.21 -1.20
CA CYS A 62 -3.44 -12.63 0.19
C CYS A 62 -4.42 -13.80 0.28
N ASP A 63 -5.47 -13.82 -0.55
CA ASP A 63 -6.40 -14.96 -0.62
C ASP A 63 -5.67 -16.27 -0.94
N LYS A 64 -4.80 -16.25 -1.96
CA LYS A 64 -3.96 -17.41 -2.32
C LYS A 64 -2.91 -17.76 -1.29
N LEU A 65 -2.37 -16.78 -0.58
CA LEU A 65 -1.45 -17.03 0.52
C LEU A 65 -2.17 -17.76 1.66
N LEU A 66 -3.35 -17.30 2.06
CA LEU A 66 -4.13 -17.85 3.17
C LEU A 66 -4.69 -19.26 2.89
N GLU A 67 -4.78 -19.69 1.63
CA GLU A 67 -5.14 -21.06 1.26
C GLU A 67 -4.10 -22.10 1.72
N ARG A 68 -2.81 -21.72 1.82
CA ARG A 68 -1.70 -22.67 2.02
C ARG A 68 -0.77 -22.33 3.18
N PHE A 69 -0.68 -21.05 3.53
CA PHE A 69 0.26 -20.59 4.55
C PHE A 69 -0.38 -20.64 5.94
N THR A 70 0.18 -21.48 6.80
CA THR A 70 -0.22 -21.67 8.20
C THR A 70 0.74 -20.99 9.19
N GLY A 71 1.75 -20.24 8.71
CA GLY A 71 2.75 -19.60 9.59
C GLY A 71 2.22 -18.49 10.48
N PHE A 72 0.91 -18.21 10.45
CA PHE A 72 0.23 -17.33 11.39
C PHE A 72 -0.30 -18.08 12.63
N ASP A 73 -0.25 -19.41 12.66
CA ASP A 73 -0.68 -20.21 13.80
C ASP A 73 0.17 -19.88 15.05
N GLY A 74 -0.52 -19.54 16.14
CA GLY A 74 0.12 -19.21 17.41
C GLY A 74 0.68 -17.78 17.52
N ILE A 75 0.53 -16.96 16.48
CA ILE A 75 0.91 -15.55 16.54
C ILE A 75 -0.07 -14.80 17.44
N GLY A 76 0.43 -14.12 18.48
CA GLY A 76 -0.41 -13.27 19.34
C GLY A 76 -0.61 -11.87 18.78
N VAL A 77 0.45 -11.26 18.24
CA VAL A 77 0.45 -9.90 17.70
C VAL A 77 1.12 -9.90 16.33
N LEU A 78 0.46 -9.31 15.34
CA LEU A 78 1.00 -9.15 13.99
C LEU A 78 1.03 -7.67 13.63
N VAL A 79 2.20 -7.20 13.18
CA VAL A 79 2.39 -5.83 12.70
C VAL A 79 2.61 -5.85 11.19
N ASP A 80 1.78 -5.12 10.46
CA ASP A 80 1.89 -4.94 9.01
C ASP A 80 2.55 -3.58 8.73
N LEU A 81 3.85 -3.60 8.39
CA LEU A 81 4.67 -2.41 8.13
C LEU A 81 4.59 -2.06 6.64
N GLY A 82 4.10 -0.85 6.32
CA GLY A 82 3.74 -0.51 4.94
C GLY A 82 2.45 -1.20 4.49
N GLY A 83 1.55 -1.53 5.43
CA GLY A 83 0.32 -2.28 5.18
C GLY A 83 -0.75 -1.52 4.40
N GLY A 84 -0.46 -0.28 3.98
CA GLY A 84 -1.36 0.58 3.24
C GLY A 84 -2.62 0.90 4.05
N ILE A 85 -3.76 0.80 3.38
CA ILE A 85 -5.07 0.94 4.04
C ILE A 85 -5.48 -0.32 4.84
N GLY A 86 -4.58 -1.31 4.97
CA GLY A 86 -4.72 -2.42 5.90
C GLY A 86 -5.51 -3.62 5.39
N THR A 87 -5.67 -3.75 4.08
CA THR A 87 -6.42 -4.84 3.46
C THR A 87 -5.87 -6.21 3.83
N VAL A 88 -4.54 -6.38 3.77
CA VAL A 88 -3.87 -7.66 4.06
C VAL A 88 -4.06 -8.05 5.53
N LEU A 89 -3.70 -7.15 6.45
CA LEU A 89 -3.88 -7.40 7.88
C LEU A 89 -5.34 -7.67 8.26
N GLY A 90 -6.29 -6.97 7.62
CA GLY A 90 -7.72 -7.24 7.78
C GLY A 90 -8.10 -8.65 7.35
N MET A 91 -7.59 -9.13 6.22
CA MET A 91 -7.82 -10.50 5.76
C MET A 91 -7.21 -11.54 6.70
N ILE A 92 -5.98 -11.33 7.17
CA ILE A 92 -5.30 -12.25 8.09
C ILE A 92 -6.06 -12.34 9.41
N THR A 93 -6.36 -11.21 10.06
CA THR A 93 -7.10 -11.18 11.33
C THR A 93 -8.55 -11.66 11.17
N SER A 94 -9.13 -11.58 9.97
CA SER A 94 -10.44 -12.17 9.70
C SER A 94 -10.41 -13.71 9.78
N ARG A 95 -9.30 -14.34 9.37
CA ARG A 95 -9.09 -15.80 9.38
C ARG A 95 -8.54 -16.31 10.72
N TYR A 96 -7.67 -15.52 11.36
CA TYR A 96 -6.99 -15.83 12.61
C TYR A 96 -7.46 -14.88 13.72
N LYS A 97 -8.64 -15.15 14.27
CA LYS A 97 -9.32 -14.27 15.24
C LYS A 97 -8.55 -14.02 16.54
N HIS A 98 -7.56 -14.85 16.85
CA HIS A 98 -6.72 -14.72 18.03
C HIS A 98 -5.61 -13.67 17.86
N ILE A 99 -5.29 -13.28 16.62
CA ILE A 99 -4.23 -12.31 16.32
C ILE A 99 -4.74 -10.90 16.62
N LYS A 100 -3.97 -10.17 17.44
CA LYS A 100 -4.10 -8.71 17.55
C LYS A 100 -3.30 -8.05 16.42
N GLY A 101 -3.98 -7.43 15.47
CA GLY A 101 -3.36 -6.75 14.34
C GLY A 101 -2.93 -5.32 14.67
N ILE A 102 -1.78 -4.87 14.13
CA ILE A 102 -1.35 -3.47 14.12
C ILE A 102 -0.97 -3.06 12.70
N ASN A 103 -1.69 -2.11 12.11
CA ASN A 103 -1.34 -1.56 10.80
C ASN A 103 -0.48 -0.31 10.96
N PHE A 104 0.63 -0.27 10.23
CA PHE A 104 1.58 0.83 10.28
C PHE A 104 1.89 1.30 8.85
N ASP A 105 1.64 2.59 8.59
CA ASP A 105 1.95 3.23 7.31
C ASP A 105 2.11 4.75 7.52
N LEU A 106 2.41 5.48 6.45
CA LEU A 106 2.53 6.94 6.45
C LEU A 106 1.20 7.60 6.85
N PRO A 107 1.23 8.77 7.54
CA PRO A 107 0.01 9.41 8.03
C PRO A 107 -1.06 9.67 6.96
N PHE A 108 -0.65 10.09 5.76
CA PHE A 108 -1.58 10.37 4.66
C PHE A 108 -2.26 9.12 4.09
N VAL A 109 -1.65 7.95 4.27
CA VAL A 109 -2.21 6.65 3.89
C VAL A 109 -3.17 6.15 4.96
N ILE A 110 -2.74 6.19 6.22
CA ILE A 110 -3.55 5.78 7.37
C ILE A 110 -4.84 6.59 7.48
N ASN A 111 -4.82 7.88 7.14
CA ASN A 111 -6.03 8.72 7.12
C ASN A 111 -7.09 8.25 6.12
N GLN A 112 -6.74 7.41 5.14
CA GLN A 112 -7.67 6.82 4.17
C GLN A 112 -8.08 5.39 4.57
N ALA A 113 -7.48 4.82 5.62
CA ALA A 113 -7.83 3.50 6.11
C ALA A 113 -9.17 3.53 6.85
N LYS A 114 -10.01 2.51 6.61
CA LYS A 114 -11.24 2.31 7.37
C LYS A 114 -10.94 1.53 8.65
N PRO A 115 -11.55 1.86 9.80
CA PRO A 115 -11.46 1.02 10.98
C PRO A 115 -12.00 -0.38 10.71
N ILE A 116 -11.18 -1.40 10.98
CA ILE A 116 -11.55 -2.82 10.99
C ILE A 116 -11.68 -3.27 12.46
N PRO A 117 -12.65 -4.14 12.82
CA PRO A 117 -12.70 -4.71 14.17
C PRO A 117 -11.48 -5.58 14.49
N GLY A 118 -10.87 -5.41 15.67
CA GLY A 118 -9.83 -6.31 16.19
C GLY A 118 -8.38 -5.93 15.89
N TRP A 119 -8.13 -4.81 15.23
CA TRP A 119 -6.78 -4.26 15.02
C TRP A 119 -6.63 -2.85 15.62
N SER A 120 -5.39 -2.37 15.75
CA SER A 120 -5.07 -1.00 16.14
C SER A 120 -4.33 -0.31 15.00
N ILE A 121 -4.68 0.95 14.73
CA ILE A 121 -3.98 1.79 13.77
C ILE A 121 -2.89 2.54 14.53
N CYS A 122 -1.64 2.34 14.16
CA CYS A 122 -0.55 3.13 14.72
C CYS A 122 -0.53 4.49 14.01
N ARG A 123 -1.03 5.53 14.68
CA ARG A 123 -0.85 6.91 14.24
C ARG A 123 0.40 7.43 14.93
N ASN A 124 1.41 7.84 14.17
CA ASN A 124 2.52 8.58 14.78
C ASN A 124 1.94 9.86 15.40
N SER A 125 2.26 10.06 16.68
CA SER A 125 2.01 11.28 17.46
C SER A 125 2.71 12.48 16.86
#